data_AF-A0A0F9DZ55-F1
#
_entry.id   AF-A0A0F9DZ55-F1
#
_cell.length_a   1.000
_cell.length_b   1.000
_cell.length_c   1.000
_cell.angle_alpha   90.00
_cell.angle_beta   90.00
_cell.angle_gamma   90.00
#
_symmetry.space_group_name_H-M   'P 1'
#
loop_
_entity.id
_entity.type
_entity.pdbx_description
1 polymer ?
#
loop_
_entity_poly.entity_id
_entity_poly.type
_entity_poly.pdbx_seq_one_letter_code
_entity_poly.pdbx_strand_id
1 'polypeptide(L)' 'MKKILVTGCGGAASANFVASLRATDEDFFIIGTDTNKFHLELADADARYTLPSALEPTYLEKLNEIIVKEK' A
#
# COMPACT_ATOMS: atom_id res chain seq x y z
N MET A 1 -2.44 -4.85 -16.71
CA MET A 1 -1.61 -4.20 -15.69
C MET A 1 -1.84 -4.89 -14.36
N LYS A 2 -0.78 -5.35 -13.69
CA LYS A 2 -0.90 -6.02 -12.38
C LYS A 2 -1.03 -4.96 -11.28
N LYS A 3 -1.98 -5.14 -10.36
CA LYS A 3 -2.17 -4.28 -9.19
C LYS A 3 -1.63 -4.98 -7.96
N ILE A 4 -0.81 -4.29 -7.17
CA ILE A 4 -0.21 -4.81 -5.94
C ILE A 4 -0.63 -3.90 -4.79
N LEU A 5 -1.29 -4.47 -3.79
CA LEU A 5 -1.62 -3.81 -2.53
C LEU A 5 -0.51 -4.09 -1.52
N VAL A 6 0.14 -3.03 -1.04
CA VAL A 6 1.24 -3.11 -0.05
C VAL A 6 0.75 -2.51 1.27
N THR A 7 0.62 -3.34 2.30
CA THR A 7 0.24 -2.89 3.66
C THR A 7 1.45 -2.52 4.49
N GLY A 8 1.35 -1.49 5.34
CA GLY A 8 2.52 -0.95 6.05
C GLY A 8 3.54 -0.35 5.08
N CYS A 9 3.05 0.24 3.98
CA CYS A 9 3.83 0.67 2.83
C CYS A 9 4.87 1.75 3.18
N GLY A 10 4.58 2.56 4.20
CA GLY A 10 5.49 3.63 4.63
C GLY A 10 6.66 3.15 5.51
N GLY A 11 6.67 1.89 5.93
CA GLY A 11 7.80 1.30 6.66
C GLY A 11 8.99 1.02 5.75
N ALA A 12 10.21 1.04 6.33
CA ALA A 12 11.46 0.87 5.58
C ALA A 12 11.51 -0.43 4.74
N ALA A 13 10.99 -1.54 5.26
CA ALA A 13 10.94 -2.81 4.54
C ALA A 13 10.05 -2.72 3.28
N SER A 14 8.86 -2.15 3.43
CA SER A 14 7.89 -2.00 2.35
C SER A 14 8.32 -0.96 1.32
N ALA A 15 8.97 0.13 1.74
CA ALA A 15 9.56 1.10 0.84
C ALA A 15 10.62 0.47 -0.08
N ASN A 16 11.49 -0.40 0.46
CA ASN A 16 12.46 -1.17 -0.34
C ASN A 16 11.79 -2.20 -1.26
N PHE A 17 10.69 -2.81 -0.83
CA PHE A 17 9.89 -3.69 -1.69
C PHE A 17 9.31 -2.92 -2.88
N VAL A 18 8.72 -1.75 -2.64
CA VAL A 18 8.21 -0.87 -3.70
C VAL A 18 9.33 -0.43 -4.65
N ALA A 19 10.47 0.02 -4.11
CA ALA A 19 11.63 0.40 -4.91
C ALA A 19 12.15 -0.77 -5.77
N SER A 20 12.14 -1.99 -5.24
CA SER A 20 12.54 -3.19 -5.99
C SER A 20 11.59 -3.49 -7.15
N LEU A 21 10.27 -3.33 -6.95
CA LEU A 21 9.29 -3.49 -8.02
C LEU A 21 9.46 -2.43 -9.12
N ARG A 22 9.70 -1.17 -8.73
CA ARG A 22 9.96 -0.05 -9.65
C ARG A 22 11.25 -0.21 -10.46
N ALA A 23 12.20 -1.00 -9.97
CA ALA A 23 13.46 -1.27 -10.66
C ALA A 23 13.35 -2.41 -11.71
N THR A 24 12.20 -3.06 -11.82
CA THR A 24 11.97 -4.11 -12.84
C THR A 24 11.49 -3.51 -14.16
N ASP A 25 11.61 -4.27 -15.25
CA ASP A 25 11.04 -3.89 -16.56
C ASP A 25 9.50 -4.09 -16.64
N GLU A 26 8.84 -4.46 -15.54
CA GLU A 26 7.39 -4.68 -15.49
C GLU A 26 6.68 -3.51 -14.80
N ASP A 27 5.63 -3.00 -15.45
CA ASP A 27 4.77 -1.96 -14.90
C ASP A 27 3.75 -2.53 -13.90
N PHE A 28 3.92 -2.15 -12.64
CA PHE A 28 2.98 -2.43 -11.55
C PHE A 28 2.22 -1.18 -11.14
N PHE A 29 0.92 -1.32 -10.89
CA PHE A 29 0.14 -0.31 -10.19
C PHE A 29 0.15 -0.63 -8.70
N ILE A 30 0.81 0.21 -7.91
CA ILE A 30 1.09 -0.01 -6.50
C ILE A 30 0.10 0.80 -5.66
N ILE A 31 -0.70 0.10 -4.86
CA ILE A 31 -1.59 0.69 -3.87
C ILE A 31 -0.92 0.55 -2.49
N GLY A 32 -0.48 1.66 -1.92
CA GLY A 32 0.16 1.70 -0.61
C GLY A 32 -0.85 1.98 0.50
N THR A 33 -0.82 1.21 1.58
CA THR A 33 -1.57 1.49 2.80
C THR A 33 -0.68 1.54 4.02
N ASP A 34 -0.99 2.43 4.96
CA ASP A 34 -0.28 2.55 6.24
C ASP A 34 -1.24 3.11 7.30
N THR A 35 -0.86 2.96 8.57
CA THR A 35 -1.58 3.59 9.68
C THR A 35 -1.24 5.08 9.81
N ASN A 36 -0.08 5.50 9.29
CA ASN A 36 0.37 6.87 9.32
C ASN A 36 0.50 7.47 7.91
N LYS A 37 -0.30 8.49 7.62
CA LYS A 37 -0.27 9.20 6.32
C LYS A 37 1.11 9.75 5.96
N PHE A 38 1.91 10.18 6.94
CA PHE A 38 3.22 10.77 6.67
C PHE A 38 4.25 9.74 6.23
N HIS A 39 4.09 8.47 6.63
CA HIS A 39 4.97 7.40 6.17
C HIS A 39 4.68 7.03 4.72
N LEU A 40 3.42 7.12 4.27
CA LEU A 40 3.04 6.81 2.88
C LEU A 40 3.70 7.70 1.83
N GLU A 41 4.07 8.92 2.21
CA GLU A 41 4.79 9.86 1.34
C GLU A 41 6.23 9.37 1.05
N LEU A 42 6.78 8.47 1.87
CA LEU A 42 8.12 7.90 1.66
C LEU A 42 8.13 6.78 0.61
N ALA A 43 6.97 6.22 0.28
CA ALA A 43 6.85 5.14 -0.68
C ALA A 43 6.33 5.64 -2.04
N ASP A 44 6.94 5.14 -3.12
CA ASP A 44 6.55 5.45 -4.50
C ASP A 44 5.32 4.63 -4.96
N ALA A 45 4.20 4.85 -4.28
CA ALA A 45 2.91 4.23 -4.61
C ALA A 45 2.06 5.13 -5.53
N ASP A 46 1.30 4.51 -6.43
CA ASP A 46 0.38 5.20 -7.35
C ASP A 46 -0.89 5.68 -6.62
N ALA A 47 -1.39 4.86 -5.69
CA ALA A 47 -2.51 5.18 -4.82
C ALA A 47 -2.10 5.01 -3.35
N ARG A 48 -2.57 5.91 -2.47
CA ARG A 48 -2.23 5.93 -1.04
C ARG A 48 -3.49 5.97 -0.18
N TYR A 49 -3.58 5.10 0.82
CA TYR A 49 -4.71 5.02 1.74
C TYR A 49 -4.25 4.86 3.19
N THR A 50 -4.87 5.60 4.10
CA THR A 50 -4.69 5.35 5.53
C THR A 50 -5.64 4.24 5.99
N LEU A 51 -5.11 3.25 6.70
CA LEU A 51 -5.89 2.19 7.34
C LEU A 51 -5.85 2.35 8.87
N PRO A 52 -6.85 1.84 9.61
CA PRO A 52 -6.72 1.68 11.05
C PRO A 52 -5.62 0.66 11.38
N SER A 53 -5.27 0.56 12.65
CA SER A 53 -4.33 -0.47 13.12
C SER A 53 -4.83 -1.87 12.76
N ALA A 54 -3.92 -2.79 12.43
CA ALA A 54 -4.27 -4.20 12.17
C ALA A 54 -4.88 -4.92 13.38
N LEU A 55 -4.76 -4.34 14.58
CA LEU A 55 -5.39 -4.84 15.80
C LEU A 55 -6.83 -4.34 15.98
N GLU A 56 -7.27 -3.35 15.20
CA GLU A 56 -8.64 -2.85 15.27
C GLU A 56 -9.61 -3.77 14.51
N PRO A 57 -10.81 -4.04 15.05
CA PRO A 57 -11.80 -4.90 14.39
C PRO A 57 -12.21 -4.44 12.99
N THR A 58 -12.12 -3.13 12.72
CA THR A 58 -12.50 -2.50 11.46
C THR A 58 -11.42 -2.63 10.37
N TYR A 59 -10.23 -3.16 10.69
CA TYR A 59 -9.12 -3.27 9.73
C TYR A 59 -9.50 -4.06 8.48
N LEU A 60 -10.09 -5.26 8.67
CA LEU A 60 -10.46 -6.11 7.55
C LEU A 60 -11.57 -5.50 6.69
N GLU A 61 -12.52 -4.80 7.30
CA GLU A 61 -13.57 -4.08 6.58
C GLU A 61 -12.97 -3.00 5.68
N LYS A 62 -12.13 -2.12 6.25
CA LYS A 62 -11.46 -1.04 5.50
C LYS A 62 -10.50 -1.54 4.44
N LEU A 63 -9.77 -2.63 4.70
CA LEU A 63 -8.91 -3.25 3.71
C LEU A 63 -9.72 -3.77 2.51
N ASN A 64 -10.85 -4.42 2.77
CA ASN A 64 -11.73 -4.94 1.72
C ASN A 64 -12.41 -3.81 0.93
N GLU A 65 -12.79 -2.70 1.56
CA GLU A 65 -13.30 -1.51 0.85
C GLU A 65 -12.28 -1.02 -0.20
N ILE A 66 -10.99 -0.96 0.16
CA ILE A 66 -9.93 -0.54 -0.78
C ILE A 66 -9.78 -1.57 -1.90
N ILE A 67 -9.76 -2.87 -1.59
CA ILE A 67 -9.65 -3.94 -2.61
C ILE A 67 -10.81 -3.86 -3.61
N VAL A 68 -12.04 -3.62 -3.14
CA VAL A 68 -13.21 -3.47 -4.00
C VAL A 68 -13.13 -2.19 -4.83
N LYS A 69 -12.68 -1.08 -4.24
CA LYS A 69 -12.51 0.21 -4.94
C LYS A 69 -11.46 0.14 -6.04
N GLU A 70 -10.36 -0.55 -5.79
CA GLU A 70 -9.20 -0.68 -6.68
C GLU A 70 -9.28 -1.91 -7.60
N LYS A 71 -10.42 -2.60 -7.66
CA LYS A 71 -10.59 -3.81 -8.48
C LYS A 71 -10.43 -3.54 -9.98
#